data_AF-A0A5J4QEH6-F1
#
_entry.id   AF-A0A5J4QEH6-F1
#
_cell.length_a   1.000
_cell.length_b   1.000
_cell.length_c   1.000
_cell.angle_alpha   90.00
_cell.angle_beta   90.00
_cell.angle_gamma   90.00
#
_symmetry.space_group_name_H-M   'P 1'
#
loop_
_entity.id
_entity.type
_entity.pdbx_description
1 polymer ?
#
loop_
_entity_poly.entity_id
_entity_poly.type
_entity_poly.pdbx_seq_one_letter_code
_entity_poly.pdbx_strand_id
1 'polypeptide(L)'
;MKRVILFVFAGILAAIQAVSAQNTSVKGKISDATNHNPIEYANVLLLKSDSTFVSGASSDFEGTFEIKNVLVGSYLLSASYLSYEILYQIAVKMV
;
A
#
# COMPACT_ATOMS: atom_id res chain seq x y z
N MET A 1 9.24 -47.35 -14.26
CA MET A 1 9.60 -46.03 -14.83
C MET A 1 8.44 -45.03 -14.83
N LYS A 2 7.27 -45.35 -15.39
CA LYS A 2 6.09 -44.44 -15.44
C LYS A 2 5.59 -43.96 -14.06
N ARG A 3 5.63 -44.82 -13.04
CA ARG A 3 5.23 -44.49 -11.65
C ARG A 3 6.20 -43.52 -10.96
N VAL A 4 7.51 -43.62 -11.25
CA VAL A 4 8.52 -42.71 -10.70
C VAL A 4 8.37 -41.31 -11.28
N ILE A 5 8.03 -41.21 -12.58
CA ILE A 5 7.74 -39.93 -13.25
C ILE A 5 6.50 -39.25 -12.62
N LEU A 6 5.46 -40.03 -12.28
CA LEU A 6 4.25 -39.51 -11.61
C LEU A 6 4.54 -38.96 -10.20
N PHE A 7 5.40 -39.61 -9.42
CA PHE A 7 5.79 -39.11 -8.09
C PHE A 7 6.64 -37.84 -8.16
N VAL A 8 7.55 -37.74 -9.14
CA VAL A 8 8.36 -36.53 -9.35
C VAL A 8 7.49 -35.34 -9.79
N PHE A 9 6.49 -35.57 -10.64
CA PHE A 9 5.57 -34.53 -11.09
C PHE A 9 4.69 -34.00 -9.95
N ALA A 10 4.21 -34.88 -9.07
CA ALA A 10 3.42 -34.50 -7.89
C ALA A 10 4.24 -33.68 -6.87
N GLY A 11 5.53 -33.99 -6.71
CA GLY A 11 6.43 -33.23 -5.82
C GLY A 11 6.69 -31.79 -6.30
N ILE A 12 6.74 -31.57 -7.61
CA ILE A 12 6.97 -30.23 -8.19
C ILE A 12 5.73 -29.34 -8.04
N LEU A 13 4.52 -29.87 -8.16
CA LEU A 13 3.28 -29.10 -7.94
C LEU A 13 3.12 -28.64 -6.48
N ALA A 14 3.57 -29.45 -5.51
CA ALA A 14 3.48 -29.11 -4.08
C ALA A 14 4.40 -27.95 -3.68
N ALA A 15 5.51 -27.73 -4.41
CA ALA A 15 6.49 -26.68 -4.12
C ALA A 15 6.04 -25.27 -4.53
N ILE A 16 4.98 -25.13 -5.35
CA ILE A 16 4.53 -23.84 -5.88
C ILE A 16 3.58 -23.10 -4.91
N GLN A 17 3.13 -23.75 -3.83
CA GLN A 17 2.08 -23.22 -2.95
C GLN A 17 2.57 -22.21 -1.88
N ALA A 18 3.81 -21.73 -1.93
CA ALA A 18 4.41 -20.92 -0.88
C ALA A 18 4.67 -19.44 -1.26
N VAL A 19 4.05 -18.90 -2.31
CA VAL A 19 4.05 -17.44 -2.55
C VAL A 19 2.98 -16.80 -1.67
N SER A 20 3.37 -16.40 -0.47
CA SER A 20 2.52 -15.57 0.39
C SER A 20 2.47 -14.15 -0.18
N ALA A 21 1.30 -13.73 -0.67
CA ALA A 21 1.02 -12.31 -0.86
C ALA A 21 0.90 -11.68 0.53
N GLN A 22 2.02 -11.15 1.04
CA GLN A 22 2.03 -10.43 2.31
C GLN A 22 1.27 -9.11 2.11
N ASN A 23 0.01 -9.10 2.54
CA ASN A 23 -0.82 -7.92 2.55
C ASN A 23 -0.40 -7.05 3.73
N THR A 24 0.22 -5.91 3.44
CA THR A 24 0.66 -4.91 4.43
C THR A 24 -0.35 -3.75 4.51
N SER A 25 -0.11 -2.82 5.42
CA SER A 25 -0.89 -1.59 5.56
C SER A 25 0.01 -0.37 5.47
N VAL A 26 -0.41 0.67 4.75
CA VAL A 26 0.21 1.99 4.79
C VAL A 26 -0.51 2.80 5.86
N LYS A 27 0.22 3.30 6.85
CA LYS A 27 -0.31 4.18 7.90
C LYS A 27 0.51 5.45 7.99
N GLY A 28 -0.13 6.54 8.36
CA GLY A 28 0.55 7.81 8.57
C GLY A 28 -0.35 8.84 9.23
N LYS A 29 0.21 10.02 9.51
CA LYS A 29 -0.48 11.17 10.07
C LYS A 29 -0.24 12.39 9.18
N ILE A 30 -1.28 13.19 8.97
CA ILE A 30 -1.28 14.42 8.19
C ILE A 30 -1.50 15.58 9.15
N SER A 31 -0.62 16.57 9.08
CA SER A 31 -0.67 17.77 9.90
C SER A 31 -0.29 19.00 9.07
N ASP A 32 -0.81 20.16 9.48
CA ASP A 32 -0.42 21.45 8.93
C ASP A 32 1.07 21.72 9.22
N ALA A 33 1.82 22.19 8.21
CA ALA A 33 3.27 22.39 8.33
C ALA A 33 3.66 23.56 9.23
N THR A 34 2.76 24.51 9.47
CA THR A 34 3.01 25.73 10.24
C THR A 34 2.69 25.51 11.72
N ASN A 35 1.49 25.03 12.02
CA ASN A 35 0.98 24.92 13.39
C ASN A 35 0.95 23.47 13.91
N HIS A 36 1.27 22.47 13.09
CA HIS A 36 1.28 21.05 13.44
C HIS A 36 -0.08 20.49 13.87
N ASN A 37 -1.18 21.22 13.62
CA ASN A 37 -2.51 20.73 13.88
C ASN A 37 -2.82 19.56 12.95
N PRO A 38 -3.53 18.53 13.43
CA PRO A 38 -3.98 17.44 12.59
C PRO A 38 -4.91 17.97 11.48
N ILE A 39 -4.73 17.45 10.26
CA ILE A 39 -5.64 17.73 9.16
C ILE A 39 -6.61 16.55 9.06
N GLU A 40 -7.83 16.80 9.50
CA GLU A 40 -8.92 15.82 9.46
C GLU A 40 -9.50 15.72 8.04
N TYR A 41 -10.04 14.55 7.68
CA TYR A 41 -10.73 14.32 6.40
C TYR A 41 -9.88 14.62 5.14
N ALA A 42 -8.55 14.68 5.27
CA ALA A 42 -7.65 14.74 4.14
C ALA A 42 -7.75 13.45 3.32
N ASN A 43 -7.87 13.59 2.00
CA ASN A 43 -7.93 12.47 1.07
C ASN A 43 -6.51 11.99 0.76
N VAL A 44 -6.26 10.71 1.04
CA VAL A 44 -4.97 10.04 0.82
C VAL A 44 -5.14 8.99 -0.26
N LEU A 45 -4.36 9.12 -1.33
CA LEU A 45 -4.35 8.21 -2.46
C LEU A 45 -3.03 7.47 -2.52
N LEU A 46 -3.12 6.15 -2.67
CA LEU A 46 -2.02 5.28 -3.03
C LEU A 46 -2.07 5.04 -4.54
N LEU A 47 -1.00 5.41 -5.23
CA LEU A 47 -0.89 5.32 -6.68
C LEU A 47 0.34 4.50 -7.07
N LYS A 48 0.32 3.89 -8.25
CA LYS A 48 1.53 3.32 -8.87
C LYS A 48 2.46 4.44 -9.36
N SER A 49 3.66 4.07 -9.79
CA SER A 49 4.64 5.01 -10.37
C SER A 49 4.15 5.76 -11.61
N ASP A 50 3.18 5.19 -12.34
CA ASP A 50 2.52 5.81 -13.49
C ASP A 50 1.27 6.64 -13.10
N SER A 51 1.09 6.91 -11.80
CA SER A 51 -0.08 7.58 -11.20
C SER A 51 -1.40 6.80 -11.29
N THR A 52 -1.39 5.53 -11.71
CA THR A 52 -2.60 4.69 -11.67
C THR A 52 -3.08 4.51 -10.23
N PHE A 53 -4.36 4.75 -9.98
CA PHE A 53 -4.99 4.57 -8.67
C PHE A 53 -4.96 3.11 -8.21
N VAL A 54 -4.60 2.89 -6.94
CA VAL A 54 -4.57 1.57 -6.30
C VAL A 54 -5.62 1.51 -5.18
N SER A 55 -5.56 2.45 -4.24
CA SER A 55 -6.46 2.52 -3.10
C SER A 55 -6.40 3.91 -2.46
N GLY A 56 -7.27 4.20 -1.50
CA GLY A 56 -7.27 5.45 -0.77
C GLY A 56 -7.94 5.35 0.59
N ALA A 57 -7.70 6.36 1.42
CA ALA A 57 -8.28 6.53 2.74
C ALA A 57 -8.47 8.02 3.05
N SER A 58 -9.32 8.32 4.02
CA SER A 58 -9.42 9.67 4.59
C SER A 58 -8.77 9.68 5.97
N SER A 59 -8.15 10.80 6.35
CA SER A 59 -7.67 10.98 7.72
C SER A 59 -8.82 11.16 8.72
N ASP A 60 -8.60 10.72 9.96
CA ASP A 60 -9.51 10.90 11.09
C ASP A 60 -9.30 12.24 11.81
N PHE A 61 -9.99 12.44 12.95
CA PHE A 61 -9.89 13.64 13.79
C PHE A 61 -8.47 13.91 14.32
N GLU A 62 -7.63 12.89 14.38
CA GLU A 62 -6.23 13.01 14.80
C GLU A 62 -5.27 13.15 13.61
N GLY A 63 -5.81 13.30 12.39
CA GLY A 63 -5.05 13.38 11.14
C GLY A 63 -4.49 12.03 10.70
N THR A 64 -4.88 10.91 11.31
CA THR A 64 -4.33 9.58 11.05
C THR A 64 -5.08 8.89 9.92
N PHE A 65 -4.37 8.18 9.03
CA PHE A 65 -4.97 7.36 7.98
C PHE A 65 -4.39 5.94 7.95
N GLU A 66 -5.16 4.99 7.41
CA GLU A 66 -4.71 3.62 7.18
C GLU A 66 -5.28 3.08 5.85
N ILE A 67 -4.39 2.66 4.94
CA ILE A 67 -4.72 1.93 3.72
C ILE A 67 -4.31 0.48 3.93
N LYS A 68 -5.30 -0.40 4.08
CA LYS A 68 -5.08 -1.84 4.32
C LYS A 68 -4.89 -2.60 3.02
N ASN A 69 -4.37 -3.82 3.13
CA ASN A 69 -4.33 -4.79 2.04
C ASN A 69 -3.49 -4.34 0.83
N VAL A 70 -2.38 -3.67 1.12
CA VAL A 70 -1.41 -3.18 0.14
C VAL A 70 -0.37 -4.27 -0.11
N LEU A 71 -0.07 -4.54 -1.38
CA LEU A 71 1.01 -5.46 -1.74
C LEU A 71 2.37 -4.77 -1.54
N VAL A 72 3.40 -5.54 -1.19
CA VAL A 72 4.76 -5.02 -1.10
C VAL A 72 5.20 -4.48 -2.46
N GLY A 73 5.70 -3.24 -2.49
CA GLY A 73 6.09 -2.57 -3.72
C GLY A 73 6.41 -1.08 -3.52
N SER A 74 6.73 -0.42 -4.63
CA SER A 74 6.97 1.02 -4.68
C SER A 74 5.71 1.75 -5.14
N TYR A 75 5.26 2.70 -4.34
CA TYR A 75 4.07 3.49 -4.62
C TYR A 75 4.34 4.99 -4.47
N LEU A 76 3.49 5.78 -5.11
CA LEU A 76 3.34 7.20 -4.85
C LEU A 76 2.22 7.38 -3.82
N LEU A 77 2.45 8.27 -2.86
CA LEU A 77 1.42 8.66 -1.89
C LEU A 77 1.08 10.13 -2.13
N SER A 78 -0.20 10.41 -2.33
CA SER A 78 -0.73 11.76 -2.52
C SER A 78 -1.71 12.08 -1.40
N ALA A 79 -1.53 13.23 -0.76
CA ALA A 79 -2.45 13.75 0.24
C ALA A 79 -3.00 15.10 -0.23
N SER A 80 -4.32 15.26 -0.11
CA SER A 80 -5.03 16.48 -0.52
C SER A 80 -6.12 16.81 0.50
N TYR A 81 -6.32 18.09 0.75
CA TYR A 81 -7.38 18.58 1.63
C TYR A 81 -7.96 19.86 1.05
N LEU A 82 -9.26 20.09 1.24
CA LEU A 82 -9.95 21.23 0.65
C LEU A 82 -9.31 22.53 1.15
N SER A 83 -8.90 23.39 0.22
CA SER A 83 -8.18 24.65 0.48
C SER A 83 -6.71 24.53 0.90
N TYR A 84 -6.10 23.35 0.83
CA TYR A 84 -4.65 23.15 1.00
C TYR A 84 -4.00 22.73 -0.32
N GLU A 85 -2.72 23.08 -0.49
CA GLU A 85 -1.93 22.58 -1.61
C GLU A 85 -1.74 21.05 -1.51
N ILE A 86 -1.77 20.37 -2.66
CA ILE A 86 -1.59 18.92 -2.72
C ILE A 86 -0.13 18.58 -2.42
N LEU A 87 0.10 17.73 -1.42
CA LEU A 87 1.42 17.20 -1.12
C LEU A 87 1.63 15.86 -1.85
N TYR A 88 2.69 15.79 -2.64
CA TYR A 88 3.17 14.54 -3.26
C TYR A 88 4.41 14.05 -2.53
N GLN A 89 4.32 12.90 -1.85
CA GLN A 89 5.50 12.21 -1.34
C GLN A 89 5.88 11.10 -2.33
N ILE A 90 6.96 11.32 -3.07
CA ILE A 90 7.45 10.38 -4.07
C ILE A 90 8.24 9.27 -3.35
N ALA A 91 7.87 8.03 -3.64
CA ALA A 91 8.49 6.78 -3.19
C ALA A 91 8.32 6.44 -1.69
N VAL A 92 7.21 5.78 -1.36
CA VAL A 92 7.14 4.96 -0.14
C VAL A 92 7.62 3.56 -0.50
N LYS A 93 8.80 3.16 0.01
CA LYS A 93 9.35 1.81 -0.16
C LYS A 93 8.78 0.92 0.94
N MET A 94 7.80 0.10 0.59
CA MET A 94 7.29 -0.93 1.48
C MET A 94 8.31 -2.08 1.47
N VAL A 95 9.06 -2.27 2.55
CA VAL A 95 10.00 -3.39 2.75
C VAL A 95 9.33 -4.46 3.59
#